data_AF-A0A2V6UNB7-F1
#
_entry.id   AF-A0A2V6UNB7-F1
#
_cell.length_a   1.000
_cell.length_b   1.000
_cell.length_c   1.000
_cell.angle_alpha   90.00
_cell.angle_beta   90.00
_cell.angle_gamma   90.00
#
_symmetry.space_group_name_H-M   'P 1'
#
loop_
_entity.id
_entity.type
_entity.pdbx_description
1 polymer ?
#
loop_
_entity_poly.entity_id
_entity_poly.type
_entity_poly.pdbx_seq_one_letter_code
_entity_poly.pdbx_strand_id
1 'polypeptide(L)'
;MYGTLAGALAGRKIAFDRSTFTATVDGRIAGAGRALRIESIVVHYDLTVPAEARESAERALAAHPLGCPAHESVKDAITIRWDAT
;
A
#
# COMPACT_ATOMS: atom_id res chain seq x y z
N MET A 1 -1.92 -2.26 -4.37
CA MET A 1 -1.21 -1.07 -3.86
C MET A 1 0.31 -1.21 -3.97
N TYR A 2 0.90 -2.35 -3.56
CA TYR A 2 2.35 -2.63 -3.68
C TYR A 2 2.97 -2.25 -5.03
N GLY A 3 2.41 -2.71 -6.15
CA GLY A 3 2.95 -2.39 -7.49
C GLY A 3 2.90 -0.90 -7.84
N THR A 4 1.88 -0.17 -7.38
CA THR A 4 1.79 1.29 -7.59
C THR A 4 2.83 2.03 -6.76
N LEU A 5 3.06 1.61 -5.52
CA LEU A 5 4.15 2.14 -4.70
C LEU A 5 5.53 1.83 -5.32
N ALA A 6 5.74 0.60 -5.81
CA ALA A 6 6.95 0.22 -6.55
C ALA A 6 7.23 1.17 -7.73
N GLY A 7 6.20 1.46 -8.53
CA GLY A 7 6.29 2.41 -9.65
C GLY A 7 6.60 3.83 -9.18
N ALA A 8 5.99 4.28 -8.08
CA ALA A 8 6.24 5.60 -7.51
C ALA A 8 7.67 5.76 -6.97
N LEU A 9 8.24 4.71 -6.38
CA LEU A 9 9.65 4.66 -5.94
C LEU A 9 10.60 4.68 -7.14
N ALA A 10 10.34 3.85 -8.15
CA ALA A 10 11.15 3.80 -9.38
C ALA A 10 11.16 5.13 -10.12
N GLY A 11 10.01 5.80 -10.24
CA GLY A 11 9.91 7.14 -10.85
C GLY A 11 10.70 8.22 -10.10
N ARG A 12 11.00 7.99 -8.81
CA ARG A 12 11.85 8.85 -7.97
C ARG A 12 13.31 8.39 -7.91
N LYS A 13 13.68 7.38 -8.70
CA LYS A 13 15.03 6.78 -8.73
C LYS A 13 15.46 6.17 -7.39
N ILE A 14 14.50 5.71 -6.59
CA ILE A 14 14.76 4.97 -5.35
C ILE A 14 14.87 3.50 -5.71
N ALA A 15 16.06 2.93 -5.54
CA ALA A 15 16.29 1.51 -5.76
C ALA A 15 15.63 0.67 -4.65
N PHE A 16 15.08 -0.48 -5.02
CA PHE A 16 14.51 -1.44 -4.09
C PHE A 16 14.64 -2.87 -4.63
N ASP A 17 14.64 -3.83 -3.72
CA ASP A 17 14.55 -5.25 -4.04
C ASP A 17 13.69 -5.98 -2.99
N ARG A 18 13.71 -7.32 -3.02
CA ARG A 18 12.91 -8.15 -2.08
C ARG A 18 13.39 -8.12 -0.64
N SER A 19 14.58 -7.60 -0.38
CA SER A 19 15.13 -7.43 0.97
C SER A 19 14.83 -6.04 1.55
N THR A 20 14.62 -5.02 0.72
CA THR A 20 14.38 -3.65 1.17
C THR A 20 12.96 -3.14 0.94
N PHE A 21 12.15 -3.88 0.18
CA PHE A 21 10.75 -3.53 -0.06
C PHE A 21 9.88 -4.78 -0.09
N THR A 22 9.05 -4.94 0.94
CA THR A 22 8.05 -6.00 1.03
C THR A 22 6.72 -5.46 1.54
N ALA A 23 5.69 -6.29 1.47
CA ALA A 23 4.42 -5.97 2.10
C ALA A 23 3.72 -7.23 2.61
N THR A 24 3.05 -7.09 3.74
CA THR A 24 2.04 -8.04 4.21
C THR A 24 0.67 -7.37 4.21
N VAL A 25 -0.40 -8.17 4.19
CA VAL A 25 -1.77 -7.65 4.07
C VAL A 25 -2.68 -8.35 5.06
N ASP A 26 -3.32 -7.55 5.91
CA ASP A 26 -4.37 -8.01 6.82
C ASP A 26 -5.74 -7.74 6.22
N GLY A 27 -6.55 -8.80 6.12
CA GLY A 27 -7.93 -8.74 5.66
C GLY A 27 -8.91 -9.10 6.77
N ARG A 28 -9.97 -8.30 6.92
CA ARG A 28 -11.09 -8.61 7.81
C ARG A 28 -12.31 -8.97 6.97
N ILE A 29 -12.88 -10.13 7.25
CA ILE A 29 -14.14 -10.59 6.68
C ILE A 29 -15.18 -10.61 7.79
N ALA A 30 -16.33 -10.00 7.54
CA ALA A 30 -17.42 -9.90 8.50
C ALA A 30 -18.75 -10.34 7.83
N GLY A 31 -19.72 -10.69 8.69
CA GLY A 31 -21.08 -10.97 8.23
C GLY A 31 -21.79 -9.69 7.78
N ALA A 32 -22.39 -9.72 6.60
CA ALA A 32 -23.23 -8.68 6.04
C ALA A 32 -24.56 -9.28 5.59
N GLY A 33 -25.53 -9.33 6.51
CA GLY A 33 -26.81 -10.01 6.28
C GLY A 33 -26.63 -11.51 6.12
N ARG A 34 -26.95 -12.05 4.93
CA ARG A 34 -26.82 -13.48 4.60
C ARG A 34 -25.49 -13.86 3.92
N ALA A 35 -24.59 -12.90 3.73
CA ALA A 35 -23.31 -13.12 3.05
C ALA A 35 -22.14 -12.73 3.96
N LEU A 36 -20.96 -13.30 3.70
CA LEU A 36 -19.70 -12.78 4.21
C LEU A 36 -19.17 -11.75 3.23
N ARG A 37 -18.63 -10.64 3.74
CA ARG A 37 -17.99 -9.59 2.93
C ARG A 37 -16.66 -9.19 3.53
N ILE A 38 -15.75 -8.75 2.68
CA ILE A 38 -14.55 -8.05 3.13
C ILE A 38 -15.02 -6.72 3.73
N GLU A 39 -14.61 -6.44 4.96
CA GLU A 39 -14.92 -5.20 5.67
C GLU A 39 -13.73 -4.24 5.61
N SER A 40 -12.51 -4.77 5.76
CA SER A 40 -11.31 -3.96 5.70
C SER A 40 -10.10 -4.70 5.16
N ILE A 41 -9.21 -3.95 4.53
CA ILE A 41 -7.85 -4.37 4.17
C ILE A 41 -6.86 -3.36 4.76
N VAL A 42 -5.76 -3.84 5.36
CA VAL A 42 -4.62 -3.03 5.76
C VAL A 42 -3.37 -3.58 5.09
N VAL A 43 -2.62 -2.72 4.40
CA VAL A 43 -1.34 -3.09 3.77
C VAL A 43 -0.20 -2.57 4.63
N HIS A 44 0.63 -3.48 5.12
CA HIS A 44 1.80 -3.16 5.94
C HIS A 44 3.05 -3.24 5.07
N TYR A 45 3.66 -2.10 4.79
CA TYR A 45 4.92 -2.04 4.03
C TYR A 45 6.12 -2.11 4.95
N ASP A 46 7.10 -2.91 4.58
CA ASP A 46 8.46 -2.80 5.10
C ASP A 46 9.31 -2.16 4.00
N LEU A 47 9.77 -0.93 4.22
CA LEU A 47 10.49 -0.15 3.23
C LEU A 47 11.75 0.48 3.82
N THR A 48 12.89 -0.13 3.49
CA THR A 48 14.21 0.42 3.81
C THR A 48 14.71 1.29 2.65
N VAL A 49 15.04 2.55 2.94
CA VAL A 49 15.62 3.50 1.98
C VAL A 49 16.84 4.21 2.57
N PRO A 50 17.77 4.69 1.71
CA PRO A 50 18.83 5.60 2.16
C PRO A 50 18.27 6.86 2.82
N ALA A 51 19.00 7.44 3.78
CA ALA A 51 18.54 8.58 4.56
C ALA A 51 18.20 9.80 3.67
N GLU A 52 18.99 10.02 2.63
CA GLU A 52 18.79 11.08 1.63
C GLU A 52 17.53 10.88 0.78
N ALA A 53 17.01 9.65 0.69
CA ALA A 53 15.81 9.33 -0.08
C ALA A 53 14.53 9.36 0.77
N ARG A 54 14.64 9.53 2.09
CA ARG A 54 13.52 9.40 3.04
C ARG A 54 12.33 10.30 2.69
N GLU A 55 12.56 11.59 2.50
CA GLU A 55 11.48 12.54 2.17
C GLU A 55 10.80 12.17 0.83
N SER A 56 11.59 11.74 -0.15
CA SER A 56 11.07 11.31 -1.45
C SER A 56 10.23 10.03 -1.35
N ALA A 57 10.66 9.08 -0.51
CA ALA A 57 9.92 7.86 -0.20
C ALA A 57 8.62 8.15 0.55
N GLU A 58 8.63 9.05 1.55
CA GLU A 58 7.43 9.48 2.27
C GLU A 58 6.40 10.12 1.32
N ARG A 59 6.84 10.93 0.36
CA ARG A 59 5.96 11.45 -0.71
C ARG A 59 5.44 10.35 -1.63
N ALA A 60 6.22 9.30 -1.91
CA ALA A 60 5.74 8.16 -2.69
C ALA A 60 4.66 7.39 -1.93
N LEU A 61 4.89 7.13 -0.63
CA LEU A 61 3.94 6.50 0.27
C LEU A 61 2.63 7.29 0.36
N ALA A 62 2.67 8.61 0.51
CA ALA A 62 1.46 9.43 0.56
C ALA A 62 0.68 9.41 -0.77
N ALA A 63 1.37 9.40 -1.90
CA ALA A 63 0.75 9.52 -3.22
C ALA A 63 0.26 8.17 -3.79
N HIS A 64 0.87 7.03 -3.42
CA HIS A 64 0.61 5.76 -4.09
C HIS A 64 -0.83 5.26 -4.07
N PRO A 65 -1.72 5.58 -3.11
CA PRO A 65 -3.10 5.16 -3.19
C PRO A 65 -3.85 5.86 -4.33
N LEU A 66 -3.47 7.12 -4.63
CA LEU A 66 -4.06 7.92 -5.69
C LEU A 66 -3.75 7.29 -7.06
N GLY A 67 -4.80 6.82 -7.74
CA GLY A 67 -4.66 6.16 -9.04
C GLY A 67 -4.16 4.72 -8.95
N CYS A 68 -4.04 4.12 -7.74
CA CYS A 68 -3.82 2.68 -7.63
C CYS A 68 -5.10 1.94 -8.08
N PRO A 69 -5.06 1.11 -9.14
CA PRO A 69 -6.27 0.46 -9.64
C PRO A 69 -6.99 -0.37 -8.58
N ALA A 70 -6.22 -1.09 -7.74
CA ALA A 70 -6.78 -1.91 -6.68
C ALA A 70 -7.43 -1.08 -5.55
N HIS A 71 -6.87 0.08 -5.21
CA HIS A 71 -7.44 0.97 -4.19
C HIS A 71 -8.73 1.62 -4.70
N GLU A 72 -8.66 2.23 -5.88
CA GLU A 72 -9.79 2.89 -6.53
C GLU A 72 -10.98 1.93 -6.75
N SER A 73 -10.71 0.66 -7.03
CA SER A 73 -11.78 -0.34 -7.24
C SER A 73 -12.60 -0.66 -5.99
N VAL A 74 -12.07 -0.44 -4.78
CA VAL A 74 -12.69 -0.94 -3.54
C VAL A 74 -12.89 0.11 -2.45
N LYS A 75 -12.28 1.30 -2.57
CA LYS A 75 -12.28 2.33 -1.51
C LYS A 75 -13.67 2.78 -1.04
N ASP A 76 -14.67 2.72 -1.92
CA ASP A 76 -16.06 3.10 -1.60
C ASP A 76 -16.89 1.92 -1.06
N ALA A 77 -16.31 0.71 -1.07
CA ALA A 77 -16.97 -0.52 -0.63
C ALA A 77 -16.41 -1.08 0.69
N ILE A 78 -15.12 -0.85 0.97
CA ILE A 78 -14.42 -1.36 2.17
C ILE A 78 -13.49 -0.30 2.75
N THR A 79 -13.16 -0.45 4.04
CA THR A 79 -12.05 0.33 4.62
C THR A 79 -10.73 -0.20 4.08
N ILE A 80 -9.98 0.61 3.35
CA ILE A 80 -8.63 0.26 2.88
C ILE A 80 -7.61 1.24 3.45
N ARG A 81 -6.62 0.70 4.17
CA ARG A 81 -5.56 1.48 4.83
C ARG A 81 -4.18 0.92 4.51
N TRP A 82 -3.17 1.70 4.85
CA TRP A 82 -1.78 1.27 4.77
C TRP A 82 -0.97 1.92 5.89
N ASP A 83 0.13 1.27 6.23
CA ASP A 83 1.21 1.81 7.03
C ASP A 83 2.55 1.31 6.49
N ALA A 84 3.64 1.96 6.91
CA ALA A 84 4.98 1.62 6.50
C ALA A 84 5.94 1.77 7.69
N THR A 85 6.89 0.85 7.79
CA THR A 85 8.02 0.89 8.71
C THR A 85 9.32 1.07 7.97
#